data_AF-A0A920MYK6-F1
#
_entry.id   AF-A0A920MYK6-F1
#
_cell.length_a   1.000
_cell.length_b   1.000
_cell.length_c   1.000
_cell.angle_alpha   90.00
_cell.angle_beta   90.00
_cell.angle_gamma   90.00
#
_symmetry.space_group_name_H-M   'P 1'
#
loop_
_entity.id
_entity.type
_entity.pdbx_description
1 polymer ?
#
loop_
_entity_poly.entity_id
_entity_poly.type
_entity_poly.pdbx_seq_one_letter_code
_entity_poly.pdbx_strand_id
1 'polypeptide(L)'
;MDIKTKIIATIGPACDNKNTLEAMLDAGVNAFRLNMSHGDDATKRKLYSLVRSLKLSDGQRPCILTDLAGPKIRITDVLPNFKLEIGQSITVTNENDADENHIR
;
A
#
# COMPACT_ATOMS: atom_id res chain seq x y z
N MET A 1 -1.55 18.37 -27.09
CA MET A 1 -2.36 18.85 -25.95
C MET A 1 -1.62 18.41 -24.70
N ASP A 2 -1.06 19.34 -23.92
CA ASP A 2 -0.28 18.96 -22.75
C ASP A 2 -1.20 18.51 -21.61
N ILE A 3 -1.00 17.27 -21.15
CA ILE A 3 -1.70 16.74 -19.99
C ILE A 3 -1.11 17.42 -18.75
N LYS A 4 -1.89 18.33 -18.15
CA LYS A 4 -1.47 19.06 -16.93
C LYS A 4 -1.56 18.20 -15.67
N THR A 5 -2.52 17.29 -15.62
CA THR A 5 -2.75 16.39 -14.48
C THR A 5 -1.60 15.40 -14.35
N LYS A 6 -1.09 15.22 -13.14
CA LYS A 6 -0.02 14.27 -12.84
C LYS A 6 -0.57 12.94 -12.33
N ILE A 7 0.11 11.85 -12.67
CA ILE A 7 -0.26 10.48 -12.31
C ILE A 7 0.70 9.97 -11.23
N ILE A 8 0.14 9.49 -10.12
CA ILE A 8 0.87 8.82 -9.03
C ILE A 8 0.43 7.35 -9.02
N ALA A 9 1.37 6.42 -9.12
CA ALA A 9 1.08 4.99 -9.10
C ALA A 9 1.64 4.33 -7.84
N THR A 10 0.83 3.52 -7.14
CA THR A 10 1.31 2.74 -5.99
C THR A 10 2.04 1.50 -6.48
N ILE A 11 3.24 1.26 -5.95
CA ILE A 11 4.05 0.10 -6.34
C ILE A 11 4.00 -1.03 -5.30
N GLY A 12 4.12 -2.25 -5.78
CA GLY A 12 4.04 -3.48 -4.98
C GLY A 12 4.39 -4.72 -5.79
N PRO A 13 3.98 -5.93 -5.35
CA PRO A 13 4.35 -7.19 -5.99
C PRO A 13 4.01 -7.29 -7.49
N ALA A 14 2.95 -6.62 -7.94
CA ALA A 14 2.56 -6.62 -9.36
C ALA A 14 3.51 -5.81 -10.28
N CYS A 15 4.38 -4.98 -9.71
CA CYS A 15 5.26 -4.07 -10.45
C CYS A 15 6.62 -3.89 -9.75
N ASP A 16 7.24 -5.01 -9.35
CA ASP A 16 8.48 -5.03 -8.55
C ASP A 16 9.77 -5.22 -9.39
N ASN A 17 9.68 -5.03 -10.71
CA ASN A 17 10.79 -5.17 -11.65
C ASN A 17 10.95 -3.92 -12.53
N LYS A 18 12.17 -3.74 -13.03
CA LYS A 18 12.59 -2.54 -13.75
C LYS A 18 11.76 -2.29 -15.01
N ASN A 19 11.59 -3.32 -15.86
CA ASN A 19 10.88 -3.22 -17.13
C ASN A 19 9.44 -2.73 -16.95
N THR A 20 8.75 -3.22 -15.91
CA THR A 20 7.38 -2.81 -15.61
C THR A 20 7.32 -1.34 -15.20
N LEU A 21 8.25 -0.90 -14.35
CA LEU A 21 8.28 0.50 -13.91
C LEU A 21 8.67 1.45 -15.04
N GLU A 22 9.58 1.05 -15.94
CA GLU A 22 9.91 1.80 -17.16
C GLU A 22 8.69 1.93 -18.07
N ALA A 23 7.97 0.83 -18.32
CA ALA A 23 6.73 0.87 -19.08
C ALA A 23 5.65 1.77 -18.45
N MET A 24 5.59 1.83 -17.11
CA MET A 24 4.68 2.74 -16.40
C MET A 24 5.08 4.22 -16.60
N LEU A 25 6.37 4.52 -16.64
CA LEU A 25 6.86 5.88 -16.93
C LEU A 25 6.52 6.27 -18.38
N ASP A 26 6.75 5.36 -19.33
CA ASP A 26 6.41 5.57 -20.75
C ASP A 26 4.90 5.77 -20.96
N ALA A 27 4.08 5.10 -20.14
CA ALA A 27 2.63 5.27 -20.12
C ALA A 27 2.15 6.57 -19.44
N GLY A 28 3.06 7.34 -18.82
CA GLY A 28 2.78 8.68 -18.28
C GLY A 28 2.77 8.82 -16.75
N VAL A 29 3.22 7.81 -15.99
CA VAL A 29 3.37 7.94 -14.53
C VAL A 29 4.44 8.99 -14.19
N ASN A 30 4.16 9.86 -13.22
CA ASN A 30 5.08 10.94 -12.80
C ASN A 30 5.73 10.67 -11.44
N ALA A 31 5.04 9.94 -10.55
CA ALA A 31 5.56 9.57 -9.25
C ALA A 31 5.16 8.16 -8.86
N PHE A 32 6.02 7.49 -8.10
CA PHE A 32 5.75 6.20 -7.51
C PHE A 32 5.50 6.33 -6.01
N ARG A 33 4.35 5.82 -5.55
CA ARG A 33 3.95 5.76 -4.15
C ARG A 33 4.40 4.44 -3.53
N LEU A 34 5.25 4.53 -2.51
CA LEU A 34 5.63 3.43 -1.62
C LEU A 34 4.69 3.43 -0.41
N ASN A 35 3.75 2.50 -0.36
CA ASN A 35 2.82 2.37 0.76
C ASN A 35 3.47 1.60 1.93
N MET A 36 3.66 2.25 3.07
CA MET A 36 4.32 1.65 4.25
C MET A 36 3.40 0.73 5.06
N SER A 37 2.11 0.62 4.72
CA SER A 37 1.13 -0.21 5.45
C SER A 37 1.35 -1.72 5.28
N HIS A 38 2.09 -2.13 4.23
CA HIS A 38 2.30 -3.53 3.84
C HIS A 38 3.78 -3.82 3.56
N GLY A 39 4.13 -5.11 3.57
CA GLY A 39 5.47 -5.60 3.28
C GLY A 39 6.46 -5.39 4.41
N ASP A 40 7.57 -6.13 4.33
CA ASP A 40 8.72 -5.96 5.21
C ASP A 40 9.65 -4.84 4.72
N ASP A 41 10.63 -4.50 5.54
CA ASP A 41 11.59 -3.44 5.24
C ASP A 41 12.53 -3.80 4.08
N ALA A 42 12.83 -5.09 3.89
CA ALA A 42 13.67 -5.57 2.81
C ALA A 42 13.01 -5.32 1.44
N THR A 43 11.73 -5.67 1.33
CA THR A 43 10.90 -5.46 0.14
C THR A 43 10.77 -3.97 -0.18
N LYS A 44 10.50 -3.13 0.83
CA LYS A 44 10.43 -1.67 0.67
C LYS A 44 11.76 -1.10 0.18
N ARG A 45 12.90 -1.54 0.74
CA ARG A 45 14.25 -1.12 0.30
C ARG A 45 14.56 -1.53 -1.12
N LYS A 46 14.16 -2.75 -1.53
CA LYS A 46 14.28 -3.23 -2.92
C LYS A 46 13.51 -2.31 -3.87
N LEU A 47 12.22 -2.06 -3.58
CA LEU A 47 11.37 -1.19 -4.40
C LEU A 47 11.91 0.25 -4.48
N TYR A 48 12.34 0.81 -3.36
CA TYR A 48 12.96 2.14 -3.34
C TYR A 48 14.22 2.20 -4.21
N SER A 49 15.12 1.21 -4.06
CA SER A 49 16.36 1.14 -4.85
C SER A 49 16.07 0.99 -6.33
N LEU A 50 15.05 0.20 -6.66
CA LEU A 50 14.60 0.00 -8.03
C LEU A 50 14.09 1.30 -8.64
N VAL A 51 13.16 2.01 -8.00
CA VAL A 51 12.65 3.30 -8.51
C VAL A 51 13.78 4.33 -8.61
N ARG A 52 14.67 4.38 -7.64
CA ARG A 52 15.83 5.30 -7.64
C ARG A 52 16.81 5.01 -8.78
N SER A 53 16.85 3.79 -9.29
CA SER A 53 17.69 3.39 -10.43
C SER A 53 17.11 3.80 -11.79
N LEU A 54 15.82 4.15 -11.85
CA LEU A 54 15.15 4.57 -13.08
C LEU A 54 15.65 5.94 -13.53
N LYS A 55 15.65 6.16 -14.85
CA LYS A 55 15.99 7.43 -15.48
C LYS A 55 14.92 7.76 -16.50
N LEU A 56 14.50 9.02 -16.51
CA LEU A 56 13.68 9.59 -17.56
C LEU A 56 14.56 9.95 -18.76
N SER A 57 13.92 10.17 -19.91
CA SER A 57 14.60 10.53 -21.17
C SER A 57 15.40 11.84 -21.09
N ASP A 58 15.03 12.73 -20.17
CA ASP A 58 15.72 13.99 -19.88
C ASP A 58 16.86 13.85 -18.83
N GLY A 59 17.15 12.61 -18.41
CA GLY A 59 18.15 12.30 -17.39
C GLY A 59 17.69 12.51 -15.95
N GLN A 60 16.45 12.97 -15.72
CA GLN A 60 15.88 13.10 -14.39
C GLN A 60 15.41 11.74 -13.84
N ARG A 61 14.89 11.75 -12.61
CA ARG A 61 14.33 10.56 -11.94
C ARG A 61 12.85 10.81 -11.62
N PRO A 62 12.02 9.76 -11.60
CA PRO A 62 10.65 9.91 -11.12
C PRO A 62 10.62 10.30 -9.65
N CYS A 63 9.57 11.03 -9.26
CA CYS A 63 9.33 11.37 -7.86
C CYS A 63 9.01 10.10 -7.06
N ILE A 64 9.53 10.00 -5.84
CA ILE A 64 9.22 8.92 -4.90
C ILE A 64 8.40 9.53 -3.76
N LEU A 65 7.18 9.01 -3.58
CA LEU A 65 6.28 9.42 -2.50
C LEU A 65 6.22 8.29 -1.46
N THR A 66 6.69 8.57 -0.25
CA THR A 66 6.53 7.66 0.88
C THR A 66 5.21 7.95 1.58
N ASP A 67 4.32 6.96 1.63
CA ASP A 67 3.03 7.07 2.30
C ASP A 67 3.04 6.29 3.62
N LEU A 68 2.92 7.02 4.73
CA LEU A 68 3.00 6.47 6.08
C LEU A 68 1.70 5.74 6.43
N ALA A 69 1.80 4.64 7.17
CA ALA A 69 0.62 3.84 7.53
C ALA A 69 -0.37 4.56 8.45
N GLY A 70 0.12 5.50 9.26
CA GLY A 70 -0.66 6.13 10.33
C GLY A 70 -1.13 5.15 11.41
N PRO A 71 -1.99 5.60 12.34
CA PRO A 71 -2.67 4.72 13.29
C PRO A 71 -3.56 3.71 12.57
N LYS A 72 -3.42 2.42 12.91
CA LYS A 72 -4.23 1.35 12.32
C LYS A 72 -5.48 1.14 13.19
N ILE A 73 -6.59 1.75 12.79
CA ILE A 73 -7.91 1.49 13.40
C ILE A 73 -8.58 0.38 12.59
N ARG A 74 -8.45 -0.87 13.07
CA ARG A 74 -8.99 -2.08 12.44
C ARG A 74 -9.32 -3.08 13.53
N ILE A 75 -10.34 -3.90 13.29
CA ILE A 75 -10.61 -5.07 14.11
C ILE A 75 -9.54 -6.15 13.85
N THR A 76 -9.15 -6.86 14.89
CA THR A 76 -8.30 -8.05 14.88
C THR A 76 -8.98 -9.15 15.70
N ASP A 77 -8.40 -10.36 15.70
CA ASP A 77 -8.87 -11.43 16.58
C ASP A 77 -10.39 -11.67 16.45
N VAL A 78 -10.80 -12.18 15.29
CA VAL A 78 -12.21 -12.52 14.99
C VAL A 78 -12.28 -14.02 14.71
N LEU A 79 -13.27 -14.69 15.29
CA LEU A 79 -13.47 -16.12 15.05
C LEU A 79 -13.66 -16.41 13.54
N PRO A 80 -13.13 -17.54 13.02
CA PRO A 80 -13.39 -17.94 11.65
C PRO A 80 -14.90 -18.04 11.37
N ASN A 81 -15.35 -17.48 10.25
CA ASN A 81 -16.77 -17.42 9.87
C ASN A 81 -17.69 -16.67 10.84
N PHE A 82 -17.15 -15.74 11.64
CA PHE A 82 -17.96 -14.86 12.48
C PHE A 82 -19.02 -14.12 11.64
N LYS A 83 -20.27 -14.21 12.07
CA LYS A 83 -21.42 -13.54 11.43
C LYS A 83 -22.13 -12.71 12.48
N LEU A 84 -22.58 -11.54 12.05
CA LEU A 84 -23.42 -10.67 12.84
C LEU A 84 -24.86 -10.83 12.39
N GLU A 85 -25.75 -11.05 13.35
CA GLU A 85 -27.19 -11.03 13.14
C GLU A 85 -27.79 -9.66 13.49
N ILE A 86 -28.91 -9.31 12.87
CA ILE A 86 -29.60 -8.05 13.16
C ILE A 86 -30.03 -8.03 14.63
N GLY A 87 -29.61 -7.00 15.36
CA GLY A 87 -29.91 -6.83 16.78
C GLY A 87 -28.93 -7.55 17.72
N GLN A 88 -27.93 -8.26 17.19
CA GLN A 88 -26.88 -8.87 18.01
C GLN A 88 -26.01 -7.79 18.66
N SER A 89 -25.84 -7.89 19.98
CA SER A 89 -24.89 -7.06 20.73
C SER A 89 -23.50 -7.65 20.64
N ILE A 90 -22.51 -6.79 20.42
CA ILE A 90 -21.10 -7.15 20.30
C ILE A 90 -20.26 -6.11 21.02
N THR A 91 -19.21 -6.56 21.70
CA THR A 91 -18.22 -5.73 22.37
C THR A 91 -16.95 -5.66 21.53
N VAL A 92 -16.49 -4.44 21.23
CA VAL A 92 -15.16 -4.19 20.68
C VAL A 92 -14.24 -3.83 21.84
N THR A 93 -13.22 -4.65 22.10
CA THR A 93 -12.34 -4.54 23.27
C THR A 93 -10.87 -4.52 22.86
N ASN A 94 -9.98 -4.03 23.73
CA ASN A 94 -8.53 -4.11 23.51
C ASN A 94 -7.93 -5.42 24.09
N GLU A 95 -8.74 -6.27 24.71
CA GLU A 95 -8.36 -7.53 25.34
C GLU A 95 -8.17 -8.66 24.30
N ASN A 96 -7.24 -9.58 24.56
CA ASN A 96 -6.81 -10.60 23.58
C ASN A 96 -7.66 -11.88 23.59
N ASP A 97 -8.96 -11.78 23.91
CA ASP A 97 -9.85 -12.92 24.09
C ASP A 97 -11.08 -12.79 23.18
N ALA A 98 -10.89 -13.16 21.91
CA ALA A 98 -11.97 -13.17 20.94
C ALA A 98 -12.93 -14.35 21.19
N ASP A 99 -14.23 -14.06 21.24
CA ASP A 99 -15.28 -15.06 21.38
C ASP A 99 -16.49 -14.73 20.48
N GLU A 100 -17.64 -15.37 20.74
CA GLU A 100 -18.87 -15.18 19.95
C GLU A 100 -19.47 -13.75 20.09
N ASN A 101 -19.07 -12.98 21.10
CA ASN A 101 -19.58 -11.64 21.40
C ASN A 101 -18.49 -10.59 21.63
N HIS A 102 -17.21 -10.97 21.72
CA HIS A 102 -16.06 -10.09 21.91
C HIS A 102 -15.12 -10.17 20.70
N ILE A 103 -14.85 -9.01 20.09
CA ILE A 103 -13.82 -8.87 19.06
C ILE A 103 -12.84 -7.78 19.46
N ARG A 104 -11.63 -7.85 18.91
CA ARG A 104 -10.62 -6.83 19.08
C ARG A 104 -10.53 -5.90 17.88
#